data_AF-A0A3S4K2T3-F1
#
_entry.id   AF-A0A3S4K2T3-F1
#
_cell.length_a   1.000
_cell.length_b   1.000
_cell.length_c   1.000
_cell.angle_alpha   90.00
_cell.angle_beta   90.00
_cell.angle_gamma   90.00
#
_symmetry.space_group_name_H-M   'P 1'
#
loop_
_entity.id
_entity.type
_entity.pdbx_description
1 polymer ?
#
loop_
_entity_poly.entity_id
_entity_poly.type
_entity_poly.pdbx_seq_one_letter_code
_entity_poly.pdbx_strand_id
1 'polypeptide(L)'
;MKKKHFLSDSDAHYVVKDAEKILAPDRRRLLQQGLTLGGIMMLTGCDISNNDDIEKALFRISRFNDRIQSFLFSKNSVAPEYLPEDITTPFPFNAFYGEEEIPVIDGQDYKLEIRGLVRDNRNWFLSELYNMQHVSQITRHICVEGWSAIGKWGGIPFRHFLTLIGADMRAKYVSFRCVDGYYTSIDMATALHSQTLLTLTWNNRVLPKEYGYPIKIRIPTKLGYKNPKHVQVIEVTNHFPGGYWED
;
A
#
# COMPACT_ATOMS: atom_id res chain seq x y z
N MET A 1 -31.08 14.06 10.92
CA MET A 1 -29.63 14.32 11.06
C MET A 1 -29.05 14.58 9.67
N LYS A 2 -28.51 15.77 9.41
CA LYS A 2 -27.98 16.16 8.09
C LYS A 2 -26.63 15.46 7.85
N LYS A 3 -26.48 14.77 6.71
CA LYS A 3 -25.20 14.20 6.24
C LYS A 3 -24.19 15.34 6.09
N LYS A 4 -23.08 15.30 6.83
CA LYS A 4 -21.95 16.22 6.63
C LYS A 4 -21.24 15.83 5.33
N HIS A 5 -21.10 16.79 4.41
CA HIS A 5 -20.22 16.64 3.26
C HIS A 5 -18.77 16.57 3.74
N PHE A 6 -18.05 15.53 3.30
CA PHE A 6 -16.71 15.17 3.77
C PHE A 6 -15.57 15.75 2.91
N LEU A 7 -15.88 16.60 1.95
CA LEU A 7 -14.88 17.23 1.08
C LEU A 7 -14.95 18.74 1.30
N SER A 8 -13.80 19.36 1.59
CA SER A 8 -13.70 20.81 1.55
C SER A 8 -13.80 21.29 0.09
N ASP A 9 -14.22 22.54 -0.13
CA ASP A 9 -14.36 23.10 -1.49
C ASP A 9 -13.02 23.07 -2.26
N SER A 10 -11.88 23.14 -1.54
CA SER A 10 -10.55 22.96 -2.13
C SER A 10 -10.29 21.50 -2.54
N ASP A 11 -10.72 20.51 -1.76
CA ASP A 11 -10.57 19.10 -2.11
C ASP A 11 -11.38 18.75 -3.37
N ALA A 12 -12.60 19.28 -3.46
CA ALA A 12 -13.43 19.13 -4.65
C ALA A 12 -12.75 19.72 -5.89
N HIS A 13 -12.12 20.89 -5.77
CA HIS A 13 -11.41 21.54 -6.87
C HIS A 13 -10.22 20.71 -7.39
N TYR A 14 -9.40 20.15 -6.49
CA TYR A 14 -8.27 19.32 -6.91
C TYR A 14 -8.70 17.97 -7.49
N VAL A 15 -9.73 17.34 -6.92
CA VAL A 15 -10.32 16.11 -7.45
C VAL A 15 -10.92 16.33 -8.83
N VAL A 16 -11.63 17.45 -9.05
CA VAL A 16 -12.18 17.82 -10.36
C VAL A 16 -11.07 18.09 -11.36
N LYS A 17 -10.01 18.81 -10.98
CA LYS A 17 -8.87 19.10 -11.87
C LYS A 17 -8.09 17.84 -12.25
N ASP A 18 -7.89 16.92 -11.32
CA ASP A 18 -7.29 15.61 -11.61
C ASP A 18 -8.23 14.75 -12.46
N ALA A 19 -9.54 14.78 -12.21
CA ALA A 19 -10.54 14.12 -13.03
C ALA A 19 -10.61 14.70 -14.44
N GLU A 20 -10.49 16.01 -14.65
CA GLU A 20 -10.47 16.66 -15.96
C GLU A 20 -9.21 16.30 -16.75
N LYS A 21 -8.06 16.25 -16.08
CA LYS A 21 -6.79 15.81 -16.67
C LYS A 21 -6.83 14.34 -17.06
N ILE A 22 -7.56 13.53 -16.29
CA ILE A 22 -7.89 12.16 -16.66
C ILE A 22 -8.90 12.20 -17.81
N LEU A 23 -9.99 12.96 -17.80
CA LEU A 23 -11.08 12.87 -18.78
C LEU A 23 -10.79 13.56 -20.12
N ALA A 24 -9.67 14.28 -20.26
CA ALA A 24 -9.24 14.88 -21.51
C ALA A 24 -9.20 13.85 -22.67
N PRO A 25 -9.90 14.09 -23.79
CA PRO A 25 -10.07 13.11 -24.86
C PRO A 25 -8.81 13.00 -25.72
N ASP A 26 -7.92 12.10 -25.33
CA ASP A 26 -6.84 11.64 -26.21
C ASP A 26 -7.33 10.44 -27.04
N ARG A 27 -7.28 10.55 -28.38
CA ARG A 27 -7.71 9.49 -29.31
C ARG A 27 -6.96 8.17 -29.07
N ARG A 28 -5.78 8.22 -28.48
CA ARG A 28 -5.00 7.04 -28.09
C ARG A 28 -5.62 6.28 -26.91
N ARG A 29 -6.40 6.96 -26.07
CA ARG A 29 -7.02 6.38 -24.88
C ARG A 29 -8.36 5.71 -25.15
N LEU A 30 -9.09 6.14 -26.18
CA LEU A 30 -10.32 5.46 -26.63
C LEU A 30 -10.03 4.01 -27.07
N LEU A 31 -8.89 3.79 -27.74
CA LEU A 31 -8.40 2.45 -28.11
C LEU A 31 -7.89 1.64 -26.91
N GLN A 32 -7.34 2.29 -25.88
CA GLN A 32 -6.94 1.62 -24.63
C GLN A 32 -8.13 1.29 -23.72
N GLN A 33 -9.16 2.11 -23.70
CA GLN A 33 -10.38 1.91 -22.90
C GLN A 33 -11.31 0.86 -23.51
N GLY A 34 -11.28 0.68 -24.84
CA GLY A 34 -11.99 -0.43 -25.52
C GLY A 34 -11.49 -1.84 -25.17
N LEU A 35 -10.31 -1.97 -24.54
CA LEU A 35 -9.69 -3.26 -24.22
C LEU A 35 -9.75 -3.64 -22.73
N THR A 36 -10.47 -2.87 -21.91
CA THR A 36 -10.77 -3.25 -20.51
C THR A 36 -12.21 -3.75 -20.42
N LEU A 37 -12.43 -4.84 -19.69
CA LEU A 37 -13.74 -5.50 -19.56
C LEU A 37 -14.87 -4.58 -19.08
N GLY A 38 -14.55 -3.40 -18.51
CA GLY A 38 -15.54 -2.36 -18.19
C GLY A 38 -16.31 -1.82 -19.41
N GLY A 39 -15.73 -1.85 -20.60
CA GLY A 39 -16.43 -1.50 -21.85
C GLY A 39 -17.36 -2.60 -22.37
N ILE A 40 -17.13 -3.87 -21.98
CA ILE A 40 -17.94 -5.03 -22.37
C ILE A 40 -19.09 -5.24 -21.36
N MET A 41 -18.86 -5.00 -20.06
CA MET A 41 -19.89 -5.20 -19.03
C MET A 41 -21.02 -4.17 -19.04
N MET A 42 -20.81 -2.98 -19.60
CA MET A 42 -21.88 -2.01 -19.87
C MET A 42 -22.89 -2.48 -20.94
N LEU A 43 -22.59 -3.55 -21.69
CA LEU A 43 -23.42 -4.01 -22.82
C LEU A 43 -24.32 -5.22 -22.51
N THR A 44 -24.17 -5.91 -21.37
CA THR A 44 -24.89 -7.19 -21.17
C THR A 44 -25.72 -7.33 -19.91
N GLY A 45 -25.76 -6.33 -19.00
CA GLY A 45 -26.82 -6.22 -17.98
C GLY A 45 -27.26 -7.53 -17.28
N CYS A 46 -26.33 -8.35 -16.79
CA CYS A 46 -26.65 -9.56 -16.05
C CYS A 46 -26.12 -9.52 -14.63
N ASP A 47 -27.00 -9.95 -13.74
CA ASP A 47 -26.93 -9.94 -12.27
C ASP A 47 -25.72 -10.72 -11.73
N ILE A 48 -25.03 -10.16 -10.73
CA ILE A 48 -23.77 -10.68 -10.18
C ILE A 48 -24.06 -11.22 -8.78
N SER A 49 -24.45 -12.48 -8.69
CA SER A 49 -24.32 -13.24 -7.45
C SER A 49 -24.10 -14.74 -7.74
N ASN A 50 -23.03 -15.28 -7.15
CA ASN A 50 -22.59 -16.68 -7.16
C ASN A 50 -22.13 -17.29 -8.48
N ASN A 51 -20.84 -17.16 -8.78
CA ASN A 51 -20.12 -18.21 -9.51
C ASN A 51 -18.60 -18.13 -9.24
N ASP A 52 -17.99 -19.22 -8.79
CA ASP A 52 -16.54 -19.33 -8.53
C ASP A 52 -15.68 -18.96 -9.76
N ASP A 53 -16.25 -19.10 -10.96
CA ASP A 53 -15.59 -18.73 -12.21
C ASP A 53 -15.53 -17.21 -12.43
N ILE A 54 -16.47 -16.46 -11.86
CA ILE A 54 -16.47 -14.99 -11.86
C ILE A 54 -15.43 -14.48 -10.87
N GLU A 55 -15.31 -15.07 -9.68
CA GLU A 55 -14.20 -14.76 -8.77
C GLU A 55 -12.87 -15.03 -9.45
N LYS A 56 -12.65 -16.22 -10.03
CA LYS A 56 -11.42 -16.53 -10.78
C LYS A 56 -11.16 -15.55 -11.92
N ALA A 57 -12.21 -15.07 -12.60
CA ALA A 57 -12.09 -14.04 -13.63
C ALA A 57 -11.71 -12.67 -13.04
N LEU A 58 -12.34 -12.26 -11.94
CA LEU A 58 -12.04 -11.03 -11.20
C LEU A 58 -10.61 -11.07 -10.62
N PHE A 59 -10.15 -12.21 -10.09
CA PHE A 59 -8.76 -12.44 -9.67
C PHE A 59 -7.78 -12.35 -10.84
N ARG A 60 -8.11 -12.93 -12.00
CA ARG A 60 -7.29 -12.80 -13.22
C ARG A 60 -7.25 -11.37 -13.73
N ILE A 61 -8.36 -10.64 -13.63
CA ILE A 61 -8.48 -9.24 -14.01
C ILE A 61 -7.78 -8.34 -13.00
N SER A 62 -7.80 -8.66 -11.71
CA SER A 62 -7.05 -7.98 -10.65
C SER A 62 -5.55 -8.13 -10.86
N ARG A 63 -5.07 -9.37 -11.12
CA ARG A 63 -3.67 -9.62 -11.51
C ARG A 63 -3.29 -8.96 -12.84
N PHE A 64 -4.23 -8.87 -13.77
CA PHE A 64 -4.03 -8.16 -15.04
C PHE A 64 -4.01 -6.64 -14.82
N ASN A 65 -4.83 -6.12 -13.92
CA ASN A 65 -4.85 -4.75 -13.48
C ASN A 65 -3.55 -4.40 -12.74
N ASP A 66 -2.98 -5.28 -11.93
CA ASP A 66 -1.64 -5.07 -11.34
C ASP A 66 -0.56 -4.98 -12.41
N ARG A 67 -0.62 -5.83 -13.44
CA ARG A 67 0.35 -5.81 -14.55
C ARG A 67 0.18 -4.59 -15.45
N ILE A 68 -1.06 -4.17 -15.71
CA ILE A 68 -1.38 -2.96 -16.47
C ILE A 68 -1.10 -1.71 -15.65
N GLN A 69 -1.37 -1.68 -14.35
CA GLN A 69 -0.96 -0.62 -13.44
C GLN A 69 0.57 -0.51 -13.43
N SER A 70 1.30 -1.62 -13.37
CA SER A 70 2.77 -1.60 -13.49
C SER A 70 3.27 -1.06 -14.84
N PHE A 71 2.44 -1.05 -15.88
CA PHE A 71 2.77 -0.53 -17.21
C PHE A 71 2.29 0.92 -17.42
N LEU A 72 1.13 1.30 -16.87
CA LEU A 72 0.52 2.63 -16.96
C LEU A 72 1.09 3.62 -15.94
N PHE A 73 1.40 3.15 -14.74
CA PHE A 73 2.19 3.90 -13.78
C PHE A 73 3.65 3.59 -14.10
N SER A 74 4.37 4.55 -14.68
CA SER A 74 5.80 4.39 -14.90
C SER A 74 6.43 3.95 -13.58
N LYS A 75 7.38 3.01 -13.59
CA LYS A 75 8.09 2.56 -12.38
C LYS A 75 8.74 3.70 -11.57
N ASN A 76 8.76 4.91 -12.13
CA ASN A 76 9.33 6.14 -11.60
C ASN A 76 8.27 7.21 -11.24
N SER A 77 6.97 6.95 -11.38
CA SER A 77 5.95 7.94 -11.03
C SER A 77 5.81 7.98 -9.51
N VAL A 78 6.38 9.04 -8.92
CA VAL A 78 6.28 9.32 -7.50
C VAL A 78 4.91 9.89 -7.16
N ALA A 79 4.39 9.53 -5.99
CA ALA A 79 3.25 10.20 -5.39
C ALA A 79 3.66 11.64 -4.98
N PRO A 80 2.74 12.61 -5.06
CA PRO A 80 2.99 13.97 -4.59
C PRO A 80 3.43 14.00 -3.13
N GLU A 81 4.38 14.90 -2.84
CA GLU A 81 4.73 15.27 -1.48
C GLU A 81 4.05 16.59 -1.09
N TYR A 82 3.71 16.69 0.20
CA TYR A 82 2.92 17.78 0.77
C TYR A 82 3.73 18.56 1.81
N LEU A 83 3.20 19.70 2.24
CA LEU A 83 3.83 20.53 3.27
C LEU A 83 3.47 20.01 4.68
N PRO A 84 4.28 20.32 5.71
CA PRO A 84 3.96 19.97 7.10
C PRO A 84 2.60 20.46 7.59
N GLU A 85 2.13 21.61 7.09
CA GLU A 85 0.82 22.19 7.40
C GLU A 85 -0.36 21.39 6.84
N ASP A 86 -0.12 20.56 5.82
CA ASP A 86 -1.16 19.71 5.22
C ASP A 86 -1.43 18.42 6.03
N ILE A 87 -0.62 18.13 7.06
CA ILE A 87 -0.72 16.89 7.83
C ILE A 87 -2.06 16.84 8.56
N THR A 88 -2.83 15.78 8.31
CA THR A 88 -4.11 15.53 8.95
C THR A 88 -3.91 15.15 10.42
N THR A 89 -4.54 15.90 11.33
CA THR A 89 -4.50 15.64 12.78
C THR A 89 -5.91 15.72 13.39
N PRO A 90 -6.41 14.64 14.05
CA PRO A 90 -5.79 13.32 14.17
C PRO A 90 -5.72 12.60 12.81
N PHE A 91 -4.70 11.78 12.59
CA PHE A 91 -4.64 10.93 11.40
C PHE A 91 -5.62 9.76 11.58
N PRO A 92 -6.48 9.44 10.60
CA PRO A 92 -7.53 8.44 10.77
C PRO A 92 -6.98 7.03 11.05
N PHE A 93 -7.63 6.31 11.95
CA PHE A 93 -7.41 4.88 12.15
C PHE A 93 -8.06 4.07 11.03
N ASN A 94 -7.41 2.96 10.65
CA ASN A 94 -7.92 2.05 9.63
C ASN A 94 -7.43 0.62 9.90
N ALA A 95 -8.34 -0.35 9.98
CA ALA A 95 -8.06 -1.77 10.14
C ALA A 95 -9.31 -2.59 9.79
N PHE A 96 -9.17 -3.93 9.74
CA PHE A 96 -10.31 -4.86 9.65
C PHE A 96 -10.91 -5.19 11.03
N TYR A 97 -10.47 -4.49 12.08
CA TYR A 97 -10.81 -4.66 13.49
C TYR A 97 -10.96 -3.28 14.18
N GLY A 98 -11.54 -3.23 15.38
CA GLY A 98 -11.76 -1.98 16.15
C GLY A 98 -10.50 -1.46 16.87
N GLU A 99 -10.46 -0.18 17.26
CA GLU A 99 -9.29 0.40 17.96
C GLU A 99 -8.95 -0.32 19.29
N GLU A 100 -9.94 -0.96 19.91
CA GLU A 100 -9.82 -1.78 21.10
C GLU A 100 -9.03 -3.09 20.89
N GLU A 101 -8.89 -3.55 19.65
CA GLU A 101 -8.20 -4.79 19.28
C GLU A 101 -6.78 -4.53 18.73
N ILE A 102 -6.29 -3.28 18.79
CA ILE A 102 -4.93 -2.97 18.32
C ILE A 102 -3.91 -3.77 19.13
N PRO A 103 -3.02 -4.56 18.46
CA PRO A 103 -2.06 -5.37 19.16
C PRO A 103 -1.09 -4.51 19.98
N VAL A 104 -0.84 -4.94 21.22
CA VAL A 104 0.17 -4.36 22.09
C VAL A 104 1.45 -5.16 21.89
N ILE A 105 2.45 -4.53 21.28
CA ILE A 105 3.73 -5.16 20.95
C ILE A 105 4.81 -4.56 21.84
N ASP A 106 5.54 -5.40 22.58
CA ASP A 106 6.76 -4.98 23.26
C ASP A 106 7.91 -4.87 22.25
N GLY A 107 8.44 -3.67 22.08
CA GLY A 107 9.53 -3.41 21.15
C GLY A 107 10.86 -4.06 21.52
N GLN A 108 11.07 -4.44 22.79
CA GLN A 108 12.30 -5.11 23.23
C GLN A 108 12.34 -6.57 22.78
N ASP A 109 11.20 -7.25 22.86
CA ASP A 109 11.06 -8.67 22.49
C ASP A 109 10.70 -8.86 21.00
N TYR A 110 10.29 -7.79 20.32
CA TYR A 110 9.91 -7.84 18.92
C TYR A 110 11.10 -8.24 18.03
N LYS A 111 10.81 -9.17 17.11
CA LYS A 111 11.72 -9.68 16.09
C LYS A 111 11.03 -9.60 14.73
N LEU A 112 11.66 -8.94 13.78
CA LEU A 112 11.28 -8.98 12.38
C LEU A 112 11.92 -10.22 11.74
N GLU A 113 11.08 -11.15 11.29
CA GLU A 113 11.53 -12.37 10.65
C GLU A 113 11.66 -12.18 9.13
N ILE A 114 12.76 -12.67 8.56
CA ILE A 114 13.04 -12.59 7.13
C ILE A 114 13.09 -13.99 6.53
N ARG A 115 12.34 -14.23 5.44
CA ARG A 115 12.22 -15.54 4.79
C ARG A 115 12.38 -15.48 3.27
N GLY A 116 12.49 -16.67 2.68
CA GLY A 116 12.42 -16.87 1.24
C GLY A 116 13.75 -16.64 0.53
N LEU A 117 13.71 -16.01 -0.64
CA LEU A 117 14.84 -15.79 -1.54
C LEU A 117 15.74 -14.64 -1.06
N VAL A 118 16.39 -14.85 0.07
CA VAL A 118 17.29 -13.90 0.76
C VAL A 118 18.60 -14.57 1.14
N ARG A 119 19.66 -13.77 1.38
CA ARG A 119 20.94 -14.28 1.90
C ARG A 119 21.02 -14.26 3.42
N ASP A 120 20.54 -13.19 4.03
CA ASP A 120 20.46 -13.04 5.48
C ASP A 120 18.99 -13.22 5.92
N ASN A 121 18.71 -14.36 6.55
CA ASN A 121 17.39 -14.73 7.07
C ASN A 121 17.33 -14.68 8.60
N ARG A 122 18.31 -14.04 9.26
CA ARG A 122 18.27 -13.88 10.72
C ARG A 122 17.09 -12.99 11.13
N ASN A 123 16.74 -13.09 12.40
CA ASN A 123 15.82 -12.14 13.01
C ASN A 123 16.49 -10.76 13.18
N TRP A 124 15.75 -9.71 12.83
CA TRP A 124 16.15 -8.31 13.01
C TRP A 124 15.46 -7.71 14.21
N PHE A 125 16.22 -6.97 15.03
CA PHE A 125 15.69 -6.27 16.21
C PHE A 125 15.41 -4.80 15.89
N LEU A 126 14.45 -4.19 16.60
CA LEU A 126 14.10 -2.78 16.36
C LEU A 126 15.29 -1.83 16.58
N SER A 127 16.15 -2.12 17.56
CA SER A 127 17.36 -1.33 17.82
C SER A 127 18.28 -1.26 16.60
N GLU A 128 18.40 -2.34 15.82
CA GLU A 128 19.19 -2.36 14.59
C GLU A 128 18.56 -1.47 13.51
N LEU A 129 17.22 -1.55 13.36
CA LEU A 129 16.48 -0.76 12.37
C LEU A 129 16.47 0.73 12.71
N TYR A 130 16.40 1.09 13.99
CA TYR A 130 16.46 2.48 14.44
C TYR A 130 17.85 3.12 14.20
N ASN A 131 18.92 2.32 14.16
CA ASN A 131 20.28 2.81 13.90
C ASN A 131 20.60 2.96 12.40
N MET A 132 19.70 2.58 11.50
CA MET A 132 19.88 2.77 10.06
C MET A 132 19.59 4.21 9.64
N GLN A 133 20.05 4.60 8.44
CA GLN A 133 19.68 5.88 7.85
C GLN A 133 18.20 5.89 7.49
N HIS A 134 17.47 6.88 8.03
CA HIS A 134 16.06 7.08 7.74
C HIS A 134 15.85 8.24 6.77
N VAL A 135 14.76 8.15 6.02
CA VAL A 135 14.20 9.25 5.22
C VAL A 135 12.79 9.52 5.70
N SER A 136 12.26 10.72 5.42
CA SER A 136 10.86 11.05 5.68
C SER A 136 10.18 11.56 4.43
N GLN A 137 8.89 11.24 4.29
CA GLN A 137 8.04 11.74 3.22
C GLN A 137 6.69 12.18 3.79
N ILE A 138 6.15 13.29 3.29
CA ILE A 138 4.79 13.74 3.64
C ILE A 138 3.89 13.37 2.46
N THR A 139 3.11 12.31 2.61
CA THR A 139 2.36 11.72 1.49
C THR A 139 0.93 11.43 1.88
N ARG A 140 0.04 11.46 0.88
CA ARG A 140 -1.37 11.10 1.03
C ARG A 140 -1.54 9.59 1.13
N HIS A 141 -2.29 9.16 2.13
CA HIS A 141 -2.84 7.83 2.26
C HIS A 141 -4.26 7.84 1.69
N ILE A 142 -4.58 6.88 0.83
CA ILE A 142 -5.90 6.75 0.19
C ILE A 142 -6.48 5.42 0.66
N CYS A 143 -7.58 5.49 1.43
CA CYS A 143 -8.26 4.30 1.91
C CYS A 143 -9.31 3.82 0.90
N VAL A 144 -9.53 2.51 0.86
CA VAL A 144 -10.60 1.89 0.05
C VAL A 144 -11.99 2.29 0.55
N GLU A 145 -12.11 2.71 1.81
CA GLU A 145 -13.34 3.17 2.45
C GLU A 145 -13.80 4.57 1.99
N GLY A 146 -13.11 5.17 1.01
CA GLY A 146 -13.54 6.42 0.38
C GLY A 146 -13.02 7.70 1.04
N TRP A 147 -12.01 7.61 1.91
CA TRP A 147 -11.35 8.77 2.51
C TRP A 147 -9.86 8.82 2.19
N SER A 148 -9.25 10.00 2.38
CA SER A 148 -7.81 10.17 2.28
C SER A 148 -7.29 11.09 3.39
N ALA A 149 -6.04 10.90 3.81
CA ALA A 149 -5.39 11.72 4.83
C ALA A 149 -3.91 11.89 4.51
N ILE A 150 -3.34 13.02 4.87
CA ILE A 150 -1.91 13.31 4.66
C ILE A 150 -1.17 13.03 5.96
N GLY A 151 -0.08 12.25 5.87
CA GLY A 151 0.76 11.91 7.02
C GLY A 151 2.23 12.08 6.70
N LYS A 152 3.03 12.44 7.71
CA LYS A 152 4.48 12.41 7.65
C LYS A 152 4.99 11.05 8.13
N TRP A 153 5.54 10.27 7.21
CA TRP A 153 6.03 8.92 7.47
C TRP A 153 7.55 8.91 7.37
N GLY A 154 8.22 8.24 8.30
CA GLY A 154 9.68 8.12 8.27
C GLY A 154 10.17 6.71 8.57
N GLY A 155 11.27 6.33 7.92
CA GLY A 155 11.89 5.03 8.09
C GLY A 155 12.92 4.73 7.01
N ILE A 156 13.20 3.45 6.80
CA ILE A 156 14.25 2.99 5.90
C ILE A 156 13.67 2.84 4.49
N PRO A 157 14.33 3.37 3.43
CA PRO A 157 13.97 3.03 2.06
C PRO A 157 13.95 1.52 1.88
N PHE A 158 12.81 0.95 1.49
CA PHE A 158 12.63 -0.51 1.54
C PHE A 158 13.60 -1.25 0.61
N ARG A 159 13.93 -0.64 -0.54
CA ARG A 159 15.02 -1.09 -1.42
C ARG A 159 16.36 -1.29 -0.69
N HIS A 160 16.73 -0.36 0.21
CA HIS A 160 17.99 -0.46 0.95
C HIS A 160 17.94 -1.62 1.94
N PHE A 161 16.82 -1.79 2.64
CA PHE A 161 16.63 -2.93 3.53
C PHE A 161 16.70 -4.26 2.78
N LEU A 162 16.00 -4.38 1.65
CA LEU A 162 16.06 -5.57 0.79
C LEU A 162 17.49 -5.85 0.29
N THR A 163 18.26 -4.80 -0.01
CA THR A 163 19.66 -4.95 -0.43
C THR A 163 20.53 -5.47 0.71
N LEU A 164 20.32 -4.94 1.92
CA LEU A 164 21.05 -5.31 3.12
C LEU A 164 20.86 -6.79 3.48
N ILE A 165 19.62 -7.30 3.40
CA ILE A 165 19.34 -8.73 3.64
C ILE A 165 19.73 -9.64 2.46
N GLY A 166 20.25 -9.05 1.37
CA GLY A 166 20.63 -9.77 0.15
C GLY A 166 19.45 -10.47 -0.52
N ALA A 167 18.30 -9.81 -0.63
CA ALA A 167 17.14 -10.32 -1.36
C ALA A 167 17.43 -10.51 -2.85
N ASP A 168 16.89 -11.57 -3.47
CA ASP A 168 16.88 -11.68 -4.94
C ASP A 168 15.90 -10.65 -5.53
N MET A 169 16.42 -9.53 -5.99
CA MET A 169 15.65 -8.44 -6.60
C MET A 169 14.98 -8.79 -7.92
N ARG A 170 15.24 -10.00 -8.47
CA ARG A 170 14.55 -10.54 -9.64
C ARG A 170 13.35 -11.40 -9.24
N ALA A 171 13.16 -11.67 -7.96
CA ALA A 171 11.97 -12.34 -7.46
C ALA A 171 10.71 -11.52 -7.82
N LYS A 172 9.58 -12.21 -7.92
CA LYS A 172 8.34 -11.57 -8.38
C LYS A 172 7.64 -10.77 -7.28
N TYR A 173 7.69 -11.24 -6.04
CA TYR A 173 6.85 -10.74 -4.96
C TYR A 173 7.60 -10.60 -3.64
N VAL A 174 7.07 -9.73 -2.80
CA VAL A 174 7.36 -9.64 -1.37
C VAL A 174 6.04 -9.79 -0.62
N SER A 175 5.95 -10.77 0.27
CA SER A 175 4.80 -10.96 1.18
C SER A 175 5.10 -10.48 2.57
N PHE A 176 4.01 -10.11 3.25
CA PHE A 176 3.99 -9.62 4.61
C PHE A 176 2.99 -10.44 5.43
N ARG A 177 3.40 -10.88 6.62
CA ARG A 177 2.50 -11.37 7.67
C ARG A 177 2.63 -10.45 8.88
N CYS A 178 1.51 -10.14 9.50
CA CYS A 178 1.41 -9.13 10.54
C CYS A 178 0.95 -9.76 11.86
N VAL A 179 1.27 -9.12 12.98
CA VAL A 179 0.95 -9.62 14.34
C VAL A 179 -0.55 -9.74 14.56
N ASP A 180 -1.34 -8.86 13.94
CA ASP A 180 -2.81 -8.85 13.99
C ASP A 180 -3.46 -9.95 13.12
N GLY A 181 -2.67 -10.80 12.44
CA GLY A 181 -3.16 -11.82 11.52
C GLY A 181 -3.36 -11.31 10.09
N TYR A 182 -3.16 -10.01 9.83
CA TYR A 182 -3.22 -9.47 8.48
C TYR A 182 -2.08 -10.01 7.61
N TYR A 183 -2.38 -10.24 6.35
CA TYR A 183 -1.38 -10.61 5.36
C TYR A 183 -1.67 -9.94 4.02
N THR A 184 -0.61 -9.60 3.30
CA THR A 184 -0.73 -9.06 1.95
C THR A 184 0.59 -9.26 1.21
N SER A 185 0.60 -8.96 -0.08
CA SER A 185 1.77 -9.02 -0.92
C SER A 185 1.82 -7.87 -1.92
N ILE A 186 3.04 -7.53 -2.34
CA ILE A 186 3.31 -6.57 -3.40
C ILE A 186 4.28 -7.18 -4.40
N ASP A 187 4.23 -6.70 -5.63
CA ASP A 187 5.26 -7.03 -6.62
C ASP A 187 6.60 -6.39 -6.24
N MET A 188 7.69 -7.02 -6.69
CA MET A 188 9.05 -6.55 -6.40
C MET A 188 9.32 -5.14 -6.95
N ALA A 189 8.68 -4.69 -8.03
CA ALA A 189 8.86 -3.33 -8.52
C ALA A 189 8.25 -2.30 -7.56
N THR A 190 7.08 -2.59 -6.98
CA THR A 190 6.49 -1.80 -5.89
C THR A 190 7.39 -1.81 -4.65
N ALA A 191 7.95 -2.96 -4.27
CA ALA A 191 8.87 -3.07 -3.14
C ALA A 191 10.15 -2.21 -3.34
N LEU A 192 10.65 -2.16 -4.58
CA LEU A 192 11.84 -1.39 -4.95
C LEU A 192 11.55 0.09 -5.23
N HIS A 193 10.29 0.53 -5.22
CA HIS A 193 9.93 1.91 -5.51
C HIS A 193 10.58 2.89 -4.51
N SER A 194 11.00 4.07 -4.98
CA SER A 194 11.78 5.04 -4.17
C SER A 194 11.04 5.55 -2.94
N GLN A 195 9.71 5.61 -3.00
CA GLN A 195 8.85 6.02 -1.89
C GLN A 195 8.30 4.86 -1.04
N THR A 196 8.68 3.62 -1.32
CA THR A 196 8.30 2.49 -0.45
C THR A 196 9.22 2.46 0.77
N LEU A 197 8.65 2.62 1.96
CA LEU A 197 9.40 2.67 3.21
C LEU A 197 9.03 1.52 4.14
N LEU A 198 10.06 0.91 4.73
CA LEU A 198 9.92 0.23 6.02
C LEU A 198 9.83 1.33 7.09
N THR A 199 8.60 1.65 7.48
CA THR A 199 8.25 2.82 8.27
C THR A 199 8.30 2.52 9.76
N LEU A 200 9.00 3.38 10.49
CA LEU A 200 9.28 3.26 11.92
C LEU A 200 8.83 4.49 12.72
N THR A 201 8.53 5.60 12.03
CA THR A 201 8.13 6.86 12.64
C THR A 201 6.94 7.49 11.94
N TRP A 202 6.12 8.19 12.72
CA TRP A 202 5.07 9.08 12.24
C TRP A 202 5.25 10.45 12.88
N ASN A 203 5.24 11.49 12.05
CA ASN A 203 5.45 12.88 12.47
C ASN A 203 6.67 13.08 13.40
N ASN A 204 7.82 12.50 13.00
CA ASN A 204 9.10 12.52 13.72
C ASN A 204 9.09 11.85 15.12
N ARG A 205 8.05 11.08 15.44
CA ARG A 205 7.95 10.29 16.67
C ARG A 205 7.93 8.82 16.34
N VAL A 206 8.24 7.97 17.31
CA VAL A 206 8.04 6.52 17.19
C VAL A 206 6.62 6.27 16.68
N LEU A 207 6.49 5.34 15.73
CA LEU A 207 5.22 5.01 15.10
C LEU A 207 4.18 4.67 16.19
N PRO A 208 3.00 5.33 16.22
CA PRO A 208 1.91 4.94 17.11
C PRO A 208 1.35 3.55 16.78
N LYS A 209 0.77 2.87 17.77
CA LYS A 209 0.19 1.53 17.57
C LYS A 209 -0.95 1.55 16.54
N GLU A 210 -1.76 2.59 16.56
CA GLU A 210 -2.88 2.83 15.64
C GLU A 210 -2.41 2.80 14.17
N TYR A 211 -1.17 3.28 13.94
CA TYR A 211 -0.56 3.41 12.62
C TYR A 211 0.41 2.28 12.29
N GLY A 212 0.50 1.25 13.14
CA GLY A 212 1.18 0.00 12.84
C GLY A 212 2.51 -0.21 13.55
N TYR A 213 2.72 0.39 14.73
CA TYR A 213 3.87 0.06 15.57
C TYR A 213 4.09 -1.46 15.68
N PRO A 214 5.32 -1.98 15.57
CA PRO A 214 6.55 -1.21 15.38
C PRO A 214 6.90 -0.94 13.92
N ILE A 215 6.34 -1.68 12.97
CA ILE A 215 6.69 -1.58 11.54
C ILE A 215 5.43 -1.52 10.68
N LYS A 216 5.37 -0.48 9.83
CA LYS A 216 4.42 -0.37 8.71
C LYS A 216 5.19 -0.39 7.38
N ILE A 217 4.66 -1.03 6.35
CA ILE A 217 5.14 -0.76 4.98
C ILE A 217 4.31 0.37 4.39
N ARG A 218 4.95 1.51 4.14
CA ARG A 218 4.31 2.69 3.54
C ARG A 218 4.57 2.70 2.05
N ILE A 219 3.50 2.71 1.27
CA ILE A 219 3.49 2.65 -0.19
C ILE A 219 2.56 3.74 -0.74
N PRO A 220 3.05 4.97 -0.96
CA PRO A 220 2.22 6.10 -1.40
C PRO A 220 1.52 5.92 -2.74
N THR A 221 2.05 5.06 -3.59
CA THR A 221 1.51 4.76 -4.92
C THR A 221 0.42 3.68 -4.91
N LYS A 222 0.03 3.16 -3.74
CA LYS A 222 -0.97 2.11 -3.59
C LYS A 222 -2.03 2.49 -2.55
N LEU A 223 -3.19 1.84 -2.64
CA LEU A 223 -4.28 1.97 -1.68
C LEU A 223 -3.87 1.46 -0.29
N GLY A 224 -4.58 1.96 0.73
CA GLY A 224 -4.25 1.75 2.13
C GLY A 224 -4.16 0.29 2.56
N TYR A 225 -4.98 -0.60 2.00
CA TYR A 225 -4.95 -2.03 2.32
C TYR A 225 -3.63 -2.70 1.91
N LYS A 226 -2.93 -2.19 0.88
CA LYS A 226 -1.58 -2.66 0.50
C LYS A 226 -0.47 -2.14 1.41
N ASN A 227 -0.78 -1.35 2.44
CA ASN A 227 0.20 -0.75 3.36
C ASN A 227 0.14 -1.47 4.73
N PRO A 228 0.64 -2.71 4.85
CA PRO A 228 0.48 -3.54 6.06
C PRO A 228 1.06 -2.85 7.29
N LYS A 229 0.37 -3.06 8.42
CA LYS A 229 0.71 -2.55 9.75
C LYS A 229 1.18 -3.72 10.62
N HIS A 230 1.91 -3.44 11.69
CA HIS A 230 2.34 -4.49 12.64
C HIS A 230 3.06 -5.66 11.96
N VAL A 231 3.87 -5.36 10.93
CA VAL A 231 4.56 -6.39 10.15
C VAL A 231 5.41 -7.24 11.08
N GLN A 232 5.38 -8.56 10.92
CA GLN A 232 6.17 -9.51 11.71
C GLN A 232 7.09 -10.35 10.82
N VAL A 233 6.64 -10.68 9.62
CA VAL A 233 7.41 -11.49 8.67
C VAL A 233 7.44 -10.82 7.31
N ILE A 234 8.64 -10.76 6.70
CA ILE A 234 8.85 -10.36 5.31
C ILE A 234 9.42 -11.55 4.56
N GLU A 235 8.81 -11.90 3.44
CA GLU A 235 9.21 -13.06 2.64
C GLU A 235 9.36 -12.69 1.16
N VAL A 236 10.51 -13.01 0.57
CA VAL A 236 10.80 -12.78 -0.86
C VAL A 236 10.53 -14.05 -1.64
N THR A 237 9.66 -14.02 -2.66
CA THR A 237 9.18 -15.25 -3.31
C THR A 237 8.80 -15.05 -4.78
N ASN A 238 8.76 -16.17 -5.51
CA ASN A 238 8.27 -16.25 -6.89
C ASN A 238 6.85 -16.80 -7.01
N HIS A 239 6.30 -17.34 -5.92
CA HIS A 239 4.92 -17.79 -5.84
C HIS A 239 4.03 -16.63 -5.42
N PHE A 240 2.88 -16.46 -6.06
CA PHE A 240 1.95 -15.39 -5.70
C PHE A 240 1.35 -15.69 -4.31
N PRO A 241 1.61 -14.87 -3.28
CA PRO A 241 1.26 -15.20 -1.90
C PRO A 241 -0.20 -14.93 -1.52
N GLY A 242 -0.97 -14.26 -2.39
CA GLY A 242 -2.31 -13.77 -2.05
C GLY A 242 -2.27 -12.51 -1.18
N GLY A 243 -3.40 -12.23 -0.55
CA GLY A 243 -3.58 -11.12 0.39
C GLY A 243 -4.99 -11.08 0.95
N TYR A 244 -5.13 -10.60 2.18
CA TYR A 244 -6.34 -10.72 2.98
C TYR A 244 -7.60 -10.13 2.33
N TRP A 245 -7.49 -9.03 1.58
CA TRP A 245 -8.64 -8.42 0.89
C TRP A 245 -8.79 -8.89 -0.55
N GLU A 246 -7.73 -9.49 -1.09
CA GLU A 246 -7.73 -10.02 -2.43
C GLU A 246 -8.36 -11.39 -2.46
N ASP A 247 -8.03 -12.25 -1.50
CA ASP A 247 -8.47 -13.65 -1.33
C ASP A 247 -9.89 -13.75 -0.72
#